data_AF-A0A4R4N3S9-F1
#
_entry.id   AF-A0A4R4N3S9-F1
#
_cell.length_a   1.000
_cell.length_b   1.000
_cell.length_c   1.000
_cell.angle_alpha   90.00
_cell.angle_beta   90.00
_cell.angle_gamma   90.00
#
_symmetry.space_group_name_H-M   'P 1'
#
loop_
_entity.id
_entity.type
_entity.pdbx_description
1 polymer ?
#
loop_
_entity_poly.entity_id
_entity_poly.type
_entity_poly.pdbx_seq_one_letter_code
_entity_poly.pdbx_strand_id
1 'polypeptide(L)'
;MPRQLAEEGACRFDPDLHAGPDVFIDEPADAKAAREQVAREVCAECPVWASCLFYALDARPEAGVWAGLTSEEIAALARGQGVSTPTPREAA
;
A
#
# COMPACT_ATOMS: atom_id res chain seq x y z
N MET A 1 2.56 9.51 -8.38
CA MET A 1 3.11 9.55 -7.01
C MET A 1 4.11 10.70 -6.91
N PRO A 2 4.00 11.58 -5.89
CA PRO A 2 5.00 12.59 -5.60
C PRO A 2 6.40 12.00 -5.47
N ARG A 3 7.39 12.70 -6.03
CA ARG A 3 8.79 12.25 -6.06
C ARG A 3 9.32 11.89 -4.67
N GLN A 4 9.05 12.73 -3.67
CA GLN A 4 9.52 12.51 -2.30
C GLN A 4 9.00 11.19 -1.70
N LEU A 5 7.72 10.86 -1.90
CA LEU A 5 7.15 9.58 -1.43
C LEU A 5 7.82 8.39 -2.10
N ALA A 6 8.19 8.51 -3.38
CA ALA A 6 8.91 7.48 -4.12
C ALA A 6 10.35 7.29 -3.61
N GLU A 7 10.99 8.38 -3.18
CA GLU A 7 12.38 8.37 -2.73
C GLU A 7 12.52 7.88 -1.28
N GLU A 8 11.57 8.21 -0.41
CA GLU A 8 11.62 7.90 1.03
C GLU A 8 10.78 6.67 1.42
N GLY A 9 9.86 6.23 0.56
CA GLY A 9 9.00 5.08 0.80
C GLY A 9 9.76 3.75 0.86
N ALA A 10 9.46 2.92 1.86
CA ALA A 10 10.09 1.61 2.02
C ALA A 10 9.79 0.66 0.85
N CYS A 11 8.67 0.89 0.14
CA CYS A 11 8.31 0.15 -1.06
C CYS A 11 9.35 0.21 -2.18
N ARG A 12 10.25 1.21 -2.18
CA ARG A 12 11.33 1.32 -3.17
C ARG A 12 12.30 0.15 -3.16
N PHE A 13 12.41 -0.57 -2.03
CA PHE A 13 13.35 -1.68 -1.88
C PHE A 13 12.82 -2.97 -2.50
N ASP A 14 11.50 -3.08 -2.66
CA ASP A 14 10.84 -4.19 -3.34
C ASP A 14 9.55 -3.70 -4.02
N PRO A 15 9.64 -3.15 -5.25
CA PRO A 15 8.48 -2.62 -5.96
C PRO A 15 7.45 -3.68 -6.31
N ASP A 16 7.88 -4.90 -6.67
CA ASP A 16 7.00 -5.98 -7.12
C ASP A 16 6.15 -6.52 -5.95
N LEU A 17 6.72 -6.56 -4.74
CA LEU A 17 5.96 -6.86 -3.52
C LEU A 17 4.75 -5.92 -3.35
N HIS A 18 4.92 -4.63 -3.65
CA HIS A 18 3.90 -3.60 -3.39
C HIS A 18 2.94 -3.38 -4.56
N ALA A 19 3.45 -3.35 -5.79
CA ALA A 19 2.67 -3.14 -7.00
C ALA A 19 1.97 -4.43 -7.47
N GLY A 20 2.55 -5.58 -7.14
CA GLY A 20 2.22 -6.86 -7.75
C GLY A 20 3.03 -7.10 -9.02
N PRO A 21 2.90 -8.31 -9.59
CA PRO A 21 3.59 -8.65 -10.83
C PRO A 21 3.05 -7.83 -12.01
N ASP A 22 3.78 -7.87 -13.12
CA ASP A 22 3.35 -7.25 -14.36
C ASP A 22 1.95 -7.77 -14.78
N VAL A 23 1.16 -6.91 -15.42
CA VAL A 23 -0.23 -7.19 -15.85
C VAL A 23 -0.38 -8.38 -16.79
N PHE A 24 0.71 -8.84 -17.40
CA PHE A 24 0.70 -10.05 -18.24
C PHE A 24 0.85 -11.36 -17.45
N ILE A 25 1.06 -11.30 -16.14
CA ILE A 25 1.21 -12.48 -15.27
C ILE A 25 -0.09 -12.68 -14.48
N ASP A 26 -0.69 -13.87 -14.62
CA ASP A 26 -1.82 -14.27 -13.81
C ASP A 26 -1.33 -14.75 -12.44
N GLU A 27 -1.51 -13.90 -11.43
CA GLU A 27 -1.14 -14.20 -10.05
C GLU A 27 -2.28 -14.95 -9.35
N PRO A 28 -2.04 -16.17 -8.83
CA PRO A 28 -3.03 -16.87 -8.02
C PRO A 28 -3.50 -16.03 -6.82
N ALA A 29 -4.79 -16.10 -6.50
CA ALA A 29 -5.39 -15.26 -5.46
C ALA A 29 -4.75 -15.44 -4.07
N ASP A 30 -4.32 -16.65 -3.73
CA ASP A 30 -3.60 -16.97 -2.49
C ASP A 30 -2.18 -16.38 -2.47
N ALA A 31 -1.47 -16.44 -3.60
CA ALA A 31 -0.17 -15.80 -3.76
C ALA A 31 -0.28 -14.27 -3.64
N LYS A 32 -1.29 -13.67 -4.29
CA LYS A 32 -1.61 -12.24 -4.17
C LYS A 32 -1.87 -11.86 -2.71
N ALA A 33 -2.72 -12.60 -2.01
CA ALA A 33 -3.05 -12.32 -0.62
C ALA A 33 -1.82 -12.42 0.31
N ALA A 34 -0.97 -13.43 0.11
CA ALA A 34 0.27 -13.59 0.87
C ALA A 34 1.25 -12.44 0.61
N ARG A 35 1.43 -12.04 -0.67
CA ARG A 35 2.27 -10.91 -1.06
C ARG A 35 1.77 -9.61 -0.44
N GLU A 36 0.48 -9.33 -0.56
CA GLU A 36 -0.13 -8.13 0.03
C GLU A 36 0.03 -8.11 1.55
N GLN A 37 -0.10 -9.25 2.24
CA GLN A 37 0.15 -9.32 3.68
C GLN A 37 1.58 -8.90 4.04
N VAL A 38 2.58 -9.38 3.31
CA VAL A 38 3.98 -8.98 3.53
C VAL A 38 4.19 -7.50 3.21
N ALA A 39 3.62 -6.99 2.12
CA ALA A 39 3.70 -5.57 1.77
C ALA A 39 3.09 -4.66 2.85
N ARG A 40 2.01 -5.11 3.50
CA ARG A 40 1.37 -4.38 4.61
C ARG A 40 2.28 -4.25 5.82
N GLU A 41 3.00 -5.32 6.16
CA GLU A 41 3.96 -5.33 7.27
C GLU A 41 5.10 -4.33 7.02
N VAL A 42 5.67 -4.31 5.81
CA VAL A 42 6.66 -3.31 5.40
C VAL A 42 6.09 -1.89 5.48
N CYS A 43 4.86 -1.68 5.01
CA CYS A 43 4.22 -0.37 5.04
C CYS A 43 3.98 0.14 6.46
N ALA A 44 3.71 -0.75 7.43
CA ALA A 44 3.40 -0.37 8.81
C ALA A 44 4.59 0.32 9.52
N GLU A 45 5.82 0.11 9.04
CA GLU A 45 7.05 0.71 9.55
C GLU A 45 7.59 1.83 8.65
N CYS A 46 6.85 2.19 7.59
CA CYS A 46 7.33 3.13 6.57
C CYS A 46 7.29 4.58 7.08
N PRO A 47 8.39 5.36 6.94
CA PRO A 47 8.48 6.72 7.47
C PRO A 47 7.49 7.69 6.82
N VAL A 48 7.07 7.44 5.58
CA VAL A 48 6.12 8.28 4.84
C VAL A 48 4.69 7.77 4.91
N TRP A 49 4.37 6.84 5.81
CA TRP A 49 3.05 6.19 5.90
C TRP A 49 1.89 7.18 5.85
N ALA A 50 1.93 8.25 6.68
CA ALA A 50 0.85 9.22 6.75
C ALA A 50 0.65 9.99 5.44
N SER A 51 1.76 10.50 4.87
CA SER A 51 1.73 11.22 3.59
C SER A 51 1.34 10.32 2.42
N CYS A 52 1.74 9.04 2.45
CA CYS A 52 1.35 8.02 1.50
C CYS A 52 -0.17 7.75 1.58
N LEU A 53 -0.74 7.65 2.78
CA LEU A 53 -2.17 7.46 2.99
C LEU A 53 -2.98 8.63 2.42
N PHE A 54 -2.60 9.87 2.75
CA PHE A 54 -3.27 11.05 2.21
C PHE A 54 -3.20 11.11 0.69
N TYR A 55 -2.04 10.81 0.11
CA TYR A 55 -1.89 10.75 -1.33
C TYR A 55 -2.76 9.65 -1.95
N ALA A 56 -2.79 8.45 -1.37
CA ALA A 56 -3.57 7.33 -1.90
C ALA A 56 -5.08 7.61 -1.87
N LEU A 57 -5.56 8.28 -0.82
CA LEU A 57 -6.97 8.69 -0.72
C LEU A 57 -7.38 9.67 -1.83
N ASP A 58 -6.50 10.61 -2.18
CA ASP A 58 -6.70 11.56 -3.28
C ASP A 58 -6.55 10.90 -4.66
N ALA A 59 -5.48 10.14 -4.86
CA ALA A 59 -5.12 9.53 -6.13
C ALA A 59 -6.00 8.34 -6.53
N ARG A 60 -6.66 7.68 -5.55
CA ARG A 60 -7.58 6.54 -5.76
C ARG A 60 -6.95 5.44 -6.63
N PRO A 61 -5.82 4.84 -6.19
CA PRO A 61 -5.11 3.84 -6.98
C PRO A 61 -6.00 2.62 -7.28
N GLU A 62 -5.77 1.99 -8.42
CA GLU A 62 -6.55 0.82 -8.87
C GLU A 62 -5.94 -0.51 -8.40
N ALA A 63 -4.63 -0.53 -8.11
CA ALA A 63 -3.90 -1.74 -7.72
C ALA A 63 -2.80 -1.44 -6.70
N GLY A 64 -2.30 -2.51 -6.06
CA GLY A 64 -1.17 -2.50 -5.15
C GLY A 64 -1.52 -2.13 -3.71
N VAL A 65 -0.48 -2.11 -2.86
CA VAL A 65 -0.56 -1.75 -1.44
C VAL A 65 -0.01 -0.34 -1.20
N TRP A 66 -0.81 0.47 -0.52
CA TRP A 66 -0.58 1.89 -0.25
C TRP A 66 -0.79 2.17 1.23
N ALA A 67 0.24 2.63 1.93
CA ALA A 67 0.18 2.87 3.38
C ALA A 67 -0.40 1.68 4.17
N GLY A 68 -0.07 0.45 3.75
CA GLY A 68 -0.54 -0.78 4.40
C GLY A 68 -2.00 -1.14 4.11
N LEU A 69 -2.60 -0.53 3.09
CA LEU A 69 -3.95 -0.80 2.62
C LEU A 69 -3.93 -1.22 1.15
N THR A 70 -4.82 -2.12 0.72
CA THR A 70 -4.98 -2.39 -0.71
C THR A 70 -5.71 -1.23 -1.40
N SER A 71 -5.65 -1.19 -2.74
CA SER A 71 -6.43 -0.23 -3.52
C SER A 71 -7.93 -0.29 -3.21
N GLU A 72 -8.49 -1.49 -3.01
CA GLU A 72 -9.91 -1.66 -2.67
C GLU A 72 -10.25 -1.08 -1.28
N GLU A 73 -9.35 -1.25 -0.33
CA GLU A 73 -9.46 -0.70 1.02
C GLU A 73 -9.34 0.82 1.03
N ILE A 74 -8.39 1.40 0.30
CA ILE A 74 -8.31 2.85 0.09
C ILE A 74 -9.61 3.37 -0.54
N ALA A 75 -10.15 2.63 -1.52
CA ALA A 75 -11.40 2.99 -2.16
C ALA A 75 -12.58 3.00 -1.17
N ALA A 76 -12.63 2.03 -0.25
CA ALA A 76 -13.61 1.94 0.82
C ALA A 76 -13.45 3.06 1.85
N LEU A 77 -12.21 3.33 2.29
CA LEU A 77 -11.90 4.37 3.27
C LEU A 77 -12.30 5.77 2.76
N ALA A 78 -11.99 6.10 1.51
CA ALA A 78 -12.41 7.38 0.92
C ALA A 78 -13.92 7.46 0.62
N ARG A 79 -14.67 6.36 0.72
CA ARG A 79 -16.15 6.37 0.79
C ARG A 79 -16.69 6.50 2.23
N GLY A 80 -15.82 6.65 3.23
CA GLY A 80 -16.19 6.70 4.64
C GLY A 80 -16.56 5.34 5.24
N GLN A 81 -16.16 4.24 4.60
CA GLN A 81 -16.40 2.89 5.11
C GLN A 81 -15.27 2.50 6.07
N GLY A 82 -15.61 1.78 7.14
CA GLY A 82 -14.63 1.25 8.07
C GLY A 82 -13.74 0.22 7.40
N VAL A 83 -12.43 0.34 7.60
CA VAL A 83 -11.40 -0.60 7.13
C VAL A 83 -10.50 -0.93 8.31
N SER A 84 -10.07 -2.19 8.43
CA SER A 84 -9.01 -2.59 9.35
C SER A 84 -7.71 -1.94 8.92
N THR A 85 -7.42 -0.77 9.46
CA THR A 85 -6.17 -0.05 9.21
C THR A 85 -5.07 -0.64 10.09
N PRO A 86 -3.92 -1.04 9.54
CA PRO A 86 -2.76 -1.27 10.38
C PRO A 86 -2.38 0.07 11.01
N THR A 87 -2.40 0.13 12.35
CA THR A 87 -1.93 1.32 13.07
C THR A 87 -0.43 1.44 12.81
N PRO A 88 0.08 2.54 12.24
CA PRO A 88 1.52 2.75 12.18
C PRO A 88 2.04 2.73 13.62
N ARG A 89 3.09 1.94 13.87
CA ARG A 89 3.77 2.04 15.16
C ARG A 89 4.45 3.41 15.16
N GLU A 90 4.01 4.31 16.04
CA GLU A 90 4.56 5.67 16.19
C GLU A 90 6.07 5.63 15.99
N ALA A 91 6.54 6.24 14.90
CA ALA A 91 7.96 6.29 14.57
C ALA A 91 8.68 7.01 15.71
N ALA A 92 9.54 6.25 16.42
CA ALA A 92 10.48 6.74 17.40
C ALA A 92 11.63 7.52 16.74
#